data_AF-A2ZKL8-F1
#
_entry.id   AF-A2ZKL8-F1
#
_cell.length_a   1.000
_cell.length_b   1.000
_cell.length_c   1.000
_cell.angle_alpha   90.00
_cell.angle_beta   90.00
_cell.angle_gamma   90.00
#
_symmetry.space_group_name_H-M   'P 1'
#
loop_
_entity.id
_entity.type
_entity.pdbx_description
1 polymer ?
#
loop_
_entity_poly.entity_id
_entity_poly.type
_entity_poly.pdbx_seq_one_letter_code
_entity_poly.pdbx_strand_id
1 'polypeptide(L)'
;MKIEKTNAGFLTNFEVLDFLQSRGAKTDPMGCLGAVAASECKVYEYLLKTPACNQTRESINEFVTRCESFKLTNADKLNVINWRPSSAADAYAMIEECGKRFSKDERGEACNEDERVEEFLELVKEAFPPPPPKPEAMIE
;
A
#
# COMPACT_ATOMS: atom_id res chain seq x y z
N MET A 1 -5.08 24.07 22.41
CA MET A 1 -5.33 22.97 21.45
C MET A 1 -6.23 21.94 22.14
N LYS A 2 -7.40 21.65 21.55
CA LYS A 2 -8.27 20.53 21.97
C LYS A 2 -8.46 19.61 20.76
N ILE A 3 -8.46 18.31 20.98
CA ILE A 3 -8.66 17.31 19.92
C ILE A 3 -10.17 17.08 19.78
N GLU A 4 -10.74 17.39 18.62
CA GLU A 4 -12.18 17.18 18.36
C GLU A 4 -12.47 15.76 17.88
N LYS A 5 -11.60 15.21 17.04
CA LYS A 5 -11.70 13.84 16.50
C LYS A 5 -10.36 13.17 16.63
N THR A 6 -10.31 12.06 17.37
CA THR A 6 -9.08 11.28 17.57
C THR A 6 -8.66 10.59 16.27
N ASN A 7 -9.63 10.02 15.53
CA ASN A 7 -9.40 9.31 14.27
C ASN A 7 -10.30 9.88 13.18
N ALA A 8 -9.73 10.63 12.24
CA ALA A 8 -10.47 11.24 11.13
C ALA A 8 -10.55 10.35 9.88
N GLY A 9 -9.70 9.33 9.78
CA GLY A 9 -9.61 8.43 8.64
C GLY A 9 -8.22 7.83 8.52
N PHE A 10 -8.04 6.96 7.53
CA PHE A 10 -6.75 6.37 7.19
C PHE A 10 -6.17 7.08 5.97
N LEU A 11 -4.84 7.12 5.90
CA LEU A 11 -4.10 7.64 4.76
C LEU A 11 -3.17 6.56 4.24
N THR A 12 -3.11 6.44 2.92
CA THR A 12 -2.14 5.55 2.25
C THR A 12 -0.73 6.14 2.31
N ASN A 13 0.28 5.28 2.25
CA ASN A 13 1.68 5.70 2.17
C ASN A 13 1.93 6.62 0.96
N PHE A 14 1.22 6.37 -0.15
CA PHE A 14 1.26 7.23 -1.34
C PHE A 14 0.73 8.64 -1.05
N GLU A 15 -0.42 8.78 -0.38
CA GLU A 15 -0.98 10.09 -0.04
C GLU A 15 -0.08 10.88 0.91
N VAL A 16 0.56 10.20 1.86
CA VAL A 16 1.53 10.82 2.75
C VAL A 16 2.76 11.25 1.96
N LEU A 17 3.26 10.43 1.03
CA LEU A 17 4.40 10.75 0.18
C LEU A 17 4.12 11.97 -0.71
N ASP A 18 2.99 11.99 -1.41
CA ASP A 18 2.52 13.09 -2.26
C ASP A 18 2.36 14.39 -1.44
N PHE A 19 1.76 14.29 -0.25
CA PHE A 19 1.63 15.43 0.65
C PHE A 19 2.99 16.00 1.08
N LEU A 20 3.93 15.13 1.49
CA LEU A 20 5.28 15.55 1.88
C LEU A 20 6.04 16.19 0.71
N GLN A 21 5.90 15.64 -0.49
CA GLN A 21 6.50 16.19 -1.71
C GLN A 21 5.94 17.58 -2.03
N SER A 22 4.62 17.76 -1.90
CA SER A 22 3.96 19.07 -2.11
C SER A 22 4.42 20.15 -1.12
N ARG A 23 4.83 19.74 0.09
CA ARG A 23 5.41 20.63 1.11
C ARG A 23 6.89 20.92 0.93
N GLY A 24 7.54 20.29 -0.06
CA GLY A 24 8.94 20.50 -0.38
C GLY A 24 9.90 19.51 0.28
N ALA A 25 9.42 18.36 0.78
CA ALA A 25 10.28 17.28 1.22
C ALA A 25 11.09 16.72 0.04
N LYS A 26 12.40 16.58 0.26
CA LYS A 26 13.36 16.08 -0.71
C LYS A 26 14.34 15.14 -0.03
N THR A 27 15.00 14.30 -0.81
CA THR A 27 16.08 13.41 -0.35
C THR A 27 17.38 14.15 -0.04
N ASP A 28 17.55 15.37 -0.55
CA ASP A 28 18.73 16.18 -0.26
C ASP A 28 18.53 16.93 1.08
N PRO A 29 19.35 16.64 2.11
CA PRO A 29 19.25 17.31 3.41
C PRO A 29 19.43 18.82 3.31
N MET A 30 20.18 19.30 2.31
CA MET A 30 20.40 20.73 2.07
C MET A 30 19.18 21.37 1.37
N GLY A 31 18.52 20.64 0.48
CA GLY A 31 17.29 21.05 -0.21
C GLY A 31 16.03 21.10 0.67
N CYS A 32 16.04 20.48 1.85
CA CYS A 32 14.97 20.55 2.87
C CYS A 32 15.09 21.80 3.80
N LEU A 33 16.19 22.55 3.77
CA LEU A 33 16.48 23.63 4.74
C LEU A 33 15.37 24.70 4.76
N GLY A 34 14.56 24.68 5.83
CA GLY A 34 13.56 25.70 6.15
C GLY A 34 12.15 25.45 5.60
N ALA A 35 11.94 24.48 4.71
CA ALA A 35 10.63 24.18 4.12
C ALA A 35 9.82 23.14 4.94
N VAL A 36 10.50 22.16 5.51
CA VAL A 36 9.90 20.99 6.18
C VAL A 36 10.74 20.56 7.38
N ALA A 37 10.09 19.95 8.37
CA ALA A 37 10.76 19.51 9.59
C ALA A 37 11.68 18.31 9.31
N ALA A 38 12.74 18.14 10.13
CA ALA A 38 13.65 17.00 9.99
C ALA A 38 12.94 15.64 10.13
N SER A 39 11.87 15.56 10.91
CA SER A 39 11.01 14.37 11.00
C SER A 39 10.30 14.07 9.67
N GLU A 40 9.88 15.10 8.94
CA GLU A 40 9.17 14.97 7.67
C GLU A 40 10.10 14.48 6.56
N CYS A 41 11.34 15.00 6.48
CA CYS A 41 12.31 14.51 5.50
C CYS A 41 12.73 13.05 5.79
N LYS A 42 12.83 12.64 7.07
CA LYS A 42 13.06 11.22 7.44
C LYS A 42 11.91 10.29 7.02
N VAL A 43 10.66 10.71 7.23
CA VAL A 43 9.50 9.92 6.79
C VAL A 43 9.46 9.84 5.26
N TYR A 44 9.74 10.94 4.57
CA TYR A 44 9.83 10.97 3.11
C TYR A 44 10.88 9.98 2.58
N GLU A 45 12.10 9.99 3.13
CA GLU A 45 13.16 9.03 2.77
C GLU A 45 12.76 7.57 3.01
N TYR A 46 12.02 7.29 4.08
CA TYR A 46 11.50 5.95 4.35
C TYR A 46 10.47 5.55 3.29
N LEU A 47 9.48 6.41 3.01
CA LEU A 47 8.41 6.12 2.06
C LEU A 47 8.93 5.91 0.64
N LEU A 48 10.00 6.60 0.24
CA LEU A 48 10.66 6.36 -1.05
C LEU A 48 11.24 4.94 -1.19
N LYS A 49 11.58 4.27 -0.09
CA LYS A 49 12.05 2.88 -0.09
C LYS A 49 10.91 1.87 -0.10
N THR A 50 9.67 2.32 0.04
CA THR A 50 8.47 1.47 0.04
C THR A 50 7.84 1.39 -1.36
N PRO A 51 6.94 0.43 -1.61
CA PRO A 51 6.23 0.32 -2.89
C PRO A 51 5.46 1.59 -3.29
N ALA A 52 5.11 2.44 -2.32
CA ALA A 52 4.38 3.69 -2.53
C ALA A 52 5.07 4.68 -3.48
N CYS A 53 6.40 4.60 -3.64
CA CYS A 53 7.15 5.48 -4.53
C CYS A 53 6.77 5.31 -6.00
N ASN A 54 6.41 4.09 -6.41
CA ASN A 54 6.11 3.77 -7.81
C ASN A 54 4.60 3.76 -8.09
N GLN A 55 3.77 3.86 -7.05
CA GLN A 55 2.32 3.87 -7.19
C GLN A 55 1.82 5.20 -7.73
N THR A 56 0.70 5.16 -8.44
CA THR A 56 -0.03 6.36 -8.85
C THR A 56 -1.45 6.35 -8.28
N ARG A 57 -2.10 7.53 -8.27
CA ARG A 57 -3.49 7.66 -7.81
C ARG A 57 -4.42 6.77 -8.63
N GLU A 58 -4.15 6.64 -9.93
CA GLU A 58 -4.91 5.81 -10.86
C GLU A 58 -4.79 4.33 -10.51
N SER A 59 -3.57 3.83 -10.28
CA SER A 59 -3.33 2.44 -9.84
C SER A 59 -4.05 2.10 -8.54
N ILE A 60 -4.06 3.03 -7.57
CA ILE A 60 -4.75 2.82 -6.29
C ILE A 60 -6.26 2.74 -6.50
N ASN A 61 -6.84 3.66 -7.28
CA ASN A 61 -8.28 3.64 -7.57
C ASN A 61 -8.70 2.40 -8.35
N GLU A 62 -7.88 1.98 -9.31
CA GLU A 62 -8.09 0.75 -10.07
C GLU A 62 -8.07 -0.48 -9.15
N PHE A 63 -7.06 -0.58 -8.27
CA PHE A 63 -6.99 -1.65 -7.27
C PHE A 63 -8.23 -1.63 -6.36
N VAL A 64 -8.61 -0.48 -5.81
CA VAL A 64 -9.76 -0.37 -4.90
C VAL A 64 -11.06 -0.83 -5.58
N THR A 65 -11.23 -0.50 -6.86
CA THR A 65 -12.40 -0.90 -7.68
C THR A 65 -12.39 -2.40 -7.98
N ARG A 66 -11.26 -2.95 -8.45
CA ARG A 66 -11.15 -4.38 -8.77
C ARG A 66 -11.20 -5.25 -7.50
N CYS A 67 -10.73 -4.73 -6.36
CA CYS A 67 -10.72 -5.44 -5.08
C CYS A 67 -12.10 -5.54 -4.41
N GLU A 68 -13.14 -4.86 -4.91
CA GLU A 68 -14.49 -4.95 -4.35
C GLU A 68 -15.06 -6.37 -4.40
N SER A 69 -14.67 -7.16 -5.39
CA SER A 69 -15.10 -8.54 -5.54
C SER A 69 -14.65 -9.47 -4.40
N PHE A 70 -13.52 -9.15 -3.77
CA PHE A 70 -12.92 -9.91 -2.67
C PHE A 70 -13.47 -9.54 -1.28
N LYS A 71 -14.37 -8.55 -1.20
CA LYS A 71 -15.02 -8.09 0.05
C LYS A 71 -14.02 -7.79 1.19
N LEU A 72 -12.87 -7.21 0.85
CA LEU A 72 -11.85 -6.79 1.82
C LEU A 72 -12.32 -5.58 2.64
N THR A 73 -11.92 -5.50 3.91
CA THR A 73 -12.18 -4.30 4.73
C THR A 73 -11.27 -3.16 4.31
N ASN A 74 -11.61 -1.94 4.73
CA ASN A 74 -10.77 -0.76 4.44
C ASN A 74 -9.35 -0.89 5.02
N ALA A 75 -9.20 -1.59 6.15
CA ALA A 75 -7.88 -1.83 6.76
C ALA A 75 -7.05 -2.81 5.93
N ASP A 76 -7.67 -3.89 5.44
CA ASP A 76 -6.97 -4.87 4.58
C ASP A 76 -6.56 -4.23 3.24
N LYS A 77 -7.47 -3.47 2.62
CA LYS A 77 -7.17 -2.71 1.39
C LYS A 77 -5.98 -1.79 1.60
N LEU A 78 -5.96 -1.06 2.72
CA LEU A 78 -4.85 -0.16 3.09
C LEU A 78 -3.53 -0.92 3.27
N ASN A 79 -3.55 -2.05 3.98
CA ASN A 79 -2.36 -2.88 4.19
C ASN A 79 -1.79 -3.39 2.87
N VAL A 80 -2.66 -3.86 1.97
CA VAL A 80 -2.29 -4.34 0.64
C VAL A 80 -1.70 -3.23 -0.21
N ILE A 81 -2.31 -2.04 -0.22
CA ILE A 81 -1.78 -0.88 -0.95
C ILE A 81 -0.39 -0.49 -0.41
N ASN A 82 -0.22 -0.45 0.91
CA ASN A 82 1.02 0.03 1.51
C ASN A 82 2.20 -0.94 1.35
N TRP A 83 1.95 -2.24 1.45
CA TRP A 83 3.02 -3.26 1.46
C TRP A 83 3.16 -4.03 0.16
N ARG A 84 2.08 -4.11 -0.62
CA ARG A 84 1.97 -4.90 -1.85
C ARG A 84 2.40 -6.37 -1.64
N PRO A 85 1.48 -7.27 -1.25
CA PRO A 85 1.80 -8.67 -1.01
C PRO A 85 2.40 -9.31 -2.27
N SER A 86 3.47 -10.07 -2.08
CA SER A 86 4.23 -10.72 -3.16
C SER A 86 4.06 -12.24 -3.17
N SER A 87 3.66 -12.80 -2.03
CA SER A 87 3.46 -14.21 -1.79
C SER A 87 2.11 -14.48 -1.12
N ALA A 88 1.64 -15.73 -1.17
CA ALA A 88 0.42 -16.14 -0.48
C ALA A 88 0.53 -15.92 1.04
N ALA A 89 1.70 -16.17 1.63
CA ALA A 89 1.96 -15.92 3.04
C ALA A 89 1.76 -14.44 3.41
N ASP A 90 2.19 -13.51 2.55
CA ASP A 90 1.94 -12.08 2.75
C ASP A 90 0.45 -11.76 2.71
N ALA A 91 -0.30 -12.34 1.77
CA ALA A 91 -1.74 -12.14 1.66
C ALA A 91 -2.47 -12.64 2.91
N TYR A 92 -2.15 -13.85 3.40
CA TYR A 92 -2.70 -14.39 4.64
C TYR A 92 -2.32 -13.55 5.88
N ALA A 93 -1.15 -12.92 5.89
CA ALA A 93 -0.73 -12.05 6.99
C ALA A 93 -1.39 -10.67 6.97
N MET A 94 -1.71 -10.13 5.79
CA MET A 94 -2.28 -8.79 5.62
C MET A 94 -3.81 -8.75 5.67
N ILE A 95 -4.47 -9.86 5.31
CA ILE A 95 -5.93 -9.95 5.20
C ILE A 95 -6.49 -10.77 6.37
N GLU A 96 -7.33 -10.12 7.18
CA GLU A 96 -8.03 -10.82 8.25
C GLU A 96 -9.02 -11.87 7.70
N GLU A 97 -9.01 -13.05 8.30
CA GLU A 97 -9.86 -14.19 7.91
C GLU A 97 -9.78 -14.53 6.41
N CYS A 98 -8.60 -14.37 5.80
CA CYS A 98 -8.35 -14.56 4.37
C CYS A 98 -9.00 -15.84 3.82
N GLY A 99 -8.78 -17.01 4.43
CA GLY A 99 -9.37 -18.28 3.97
C GLY A 99 -10.91 -18.28 3.98
N LYS A 100 -11.57 -17.67 4.98
CA LYS A 100 -13.04 -17.56 4.99
C LYS A 100 -13.55 -16.63 3.89
N ARG A 101 -12.83 -15.55 3.61
CA ARG A 101 -13.21 -14.58 2.59
C ARG A 101 -12.99 -15.12 1.18
N PHE A 102 -11.90 -15.86 0.98
CA PHE A 102 -11.51 -16.40 -0.32
C PHE A 102 -12.10 -17.80 -0.58
N SER A 103 -12.79 -18.39 0.40
CA SER A 103 -13.63 -19.58 0.19
C SER A 103 -14.84 -19.34 -0.72
N LYS A 104 -15.13 -18.09 -1.10
CA LYS A 104 -16.26 -17.72 -1.96
C LYS A 104 -15.83 -16.87 -3.14
N ASP A 105 -16.31 -17.25 -4.32
CA ASP A 105 -16.07 -16.49 -5.55
C ASP A 105 -16.95 -15.23 -5.60
N GLU A 106 -16.78 -14.38 -6.62
CA GLU A 106 -17.57 -13.15 -6.84
C GLU A 106 -19.09 -13.45 -6.82
N ARG A 107 -19.47 -14.64 -7.31
CA ARG A 107 -20.84 -15.15 -7.36
C ARG A 107 -21.34 -15.76 -6.05
N GLY A 108 -20.47 -15.88 -5.04
CA GLY A 108 -20.77 -16.50 -3.75
C GLY A 108 -20.71 -18.03 -3.73
N GLU A 109 -20.23 -18.65 -4.81
CA GLU A 109 -20.01 -20.09 -4.92
C GLU A 109 -18.72 -20.49 -4.21
N ALA A 110 -18.65 -21.71 -3.68
CA ALA A 110 -17.45 -22.20 -3.03
C ALA A 110 -16.34 -22.38 -4.06
N CYS A 111 -15.22 -21.70 -3.86
CA CYS A 111 -14.03 -21.80 -4.70
C CYS A 111 -12.83 -22.24 -3.85
N ASN A 112 -11.81 -22.75 -4.53
CA ASN A 112 -10.56 -23.14 -3.88
C ASN A 112 -9.85 -21.88 -3.33
N GLU A 113 -9.52 -21.88 -2.04
CA GLU A 113 -8.95 -20.69 -1.39
C GLU A 113 -7.60 -20.32 -1.99
N ASP A 114 -6.79 -21.33 -2.33
CA ASP A 114 -5.46 -21.12 -2.90
C ASP A 114 -5.54 -20.48 -4.30
N GLU A 115 -6.48 -20.90 -5.14
CA GLU A 115 -6.72 -20.30 -6.46
C GLU A 115 -7.15 -18.84 -6.33
N ARG A 116 -8.02 -18.53 -5.36
CA ARG A 116 -8.42 -17.14 -5.09
C ARG A 116 -7.30 -16.26 -4.56
N VAL A 117 -6.40 -16.81 -3.73
CA VAL A 117 -5.20 -16.09 -3.29
C VAL A 117 -4.32 -15.78 -4.50
N GLU A 118 -4.14 -16.74 -5.41
CA GLU A 118 -3.34 -16.54 -6.62
C GLU A 118 -3.94 -15.46 -7.53
N GLU A 119 -5.24 -15.50 -7.82
CA GLU A 119 -5.95 -14.46 -8.56
C GLU A 119 -5.76 -13.07 -7.93
N PHE A 120 -5.89 -12.99 -6.60
CA PHE A 120 -5.69 -11.76 -5.86
C PHE A 120 -4.25 -11.23 -6.00
N LEU A 121 -3.26 -12.10 -5.90
CA LEU A 121 -1.85 -11.73 -6.07
C LEU A 121 -1.54 -11.31 -7.50
N GLU A 122 -2.17 -11.92 -8.51
CA GLU A 122 -2.06 -11.50 -9.91
C GLU A 122 -2.65 -10.11 -10.12
N LEU A 123 -3.83 -9.83 -9.55
CA LEU A 123 -4.46 -8.51 -9.59
C LEU A 123 -3.55 -7.46 -8.94
N VAL A 124 -2.95 -7.76 -7.79
CA VAL A 124 -1.99 -6.86 -7.10
C VAL A 124 -0.74 -6.62 -7.97
N LYS A 125 -0.27 -7.64 -8.70
CA LYS A 125 0.87 -7.51 -9.61
C LYS A 125 0.55 -6.67 -10.84
N GLU A 126 -0.68 -6.79 -11.38
CA GLU A 126 -1.15 -6.02 -12.52
C GLU A 126 -1.41 -4.55 -12.15
N ALA A 127 -2.06 -4.31 -11.01
CA ALA A 127 -2.45 -2.97 -10.59
C ALA A 127 -1.27 -2.11 -10.10
N PHE A 128 -0.26 -2.73 -9.48
CA PHE A 128 0.86 -2.00 -8.90
C PHE A 128 2.19 -2.34 -9.60
N PRO A 129 3.00 -1.34 -9.97
CA PRO A 129 4.32 -1.57 -10.57
C PRO A 129 5.30 -2.27 -9.60
N PRO A 130 6.39 -2.90 -10.10
CA PRO A 130 7.45 -3.48 -9.27
C PRO A 130 7.95 -2.49 -8.21
N PRO A 131 8.21 -2.93 -6.97
CA PRO A 131 8.72 -2.03 -5.96
C PRO A 131 10.14 -1.57 -6.35
N PRO A 132 10.62 -0.42 -5.86
CA PRO A 132 12.00 -0.02 -6.10
C PRO A 132 12.95 -1.14 -5.62
N PRO A 133 14.05 -1.40 -6.37
CA PRO A 133 15.02 -2.42 -5.95
C PRO A 133 15.55 -2.06 -4.56
N LYS A 134 15.55 -3.03 -3.65
CA LYS A 134 16.13 -2.85 -2.32
C LYS A 134 17.60 -2.47 -2.50
N PRO A 135 18.14 -1.50 -1.75
CA PRO A 135 19.56 -1.12 -1.84
C PRO A 135 20.52 -2.29 -1.53
N GLU A 136 20.05 -3.34 -0.88
CA GLU A 136 20.78 -4.59 -0.63
C GLU A 136 21.07 -5.39 -1.91
N ALA A 137 20.28 -5.21 -2.98
CA ALA A 137 20.48 -5.88 -4.28
C ALA A 137 21.49 -5.17 -5.20
N MET A 138 22.11 -4.08 -4.74
CA MET A 138 23.17 -3.35 -5.47
C MET A 138 24.57 -3.63 -4.92
N ILE A 139 24.69 -4.59 -4.00
CA ILE A 139 25.95 -5.10 -3.47
C ILE A 139 26.10 -6.55 -3.93
N GLU A 140 26.28 -6.75 -5.23
CA GLU A 140 26.90 -7.96 -5.79
C GLU A 140 27.74 -7.59 -7.01
#